data_AF-A0A1G0YC31-F1
#
_entry.id   AF-A0A1G0YC31-F1
#
_cell.length_a   1.000
_cell.length_b   1.000
_cell.length_c   1.000
_cell.angle_alpha   90.00
_cell.angle_beta   90.00
_cell.angle_gamma   90.00
#
_symmetry.space_group_name_H-M   'P 1'
#
loop_
_entity.id
_entity.type
_entity.pdbx_description
1 polymer ?
#
loop_
_entity_poly.entity_id
_entity_poly.type
_entity_poly.pdbx_seq_one_letter_code
_entity_poly.pdbx_strand_id
1 'polypeptide(L)'
;MEFLKIESILDTADNNRAFLSNPDIARLVLSKFDEMETKYRWRFPFIVIMPNHVHCLCCDSDNALVSLGKVLGEIKGSTAFQANRILGKEGKFWAAENFDHWCRSPLKVESVKRYIMNNPVKARLVSKPEDWPWRKPK
;
A
#
# COMPACT_ATOMS: atom_id res chain seq x y z
N MET A 1 1.47 4.92 -19.37
CA MET A 1 2.89 5.29 -19.55
C MET A 1 3.49 5.97 -18.32
N GLU A 2 2.69 6.58 -17.44
CA GLU A 2 3.17 7.31 -16.25
C GLU A 2 3.25 6.43 -14.98
N PHE A 3 2.24 5.59 -14.73
CA PHE A 3 2.22 4.64 -13.60
C PHE A 3 3.44 3.70 -13.55
N LEU A 4 3.80 3.08 -14.69
CA LEU A 4 4.96 2.18 -14.77
C LEU A 4 6.31 2.90 -14.57
N LYS A 5 6.38 4.19 -14.89
CA LYS A 5 7.59 4.99 -14.66
C LYS A 5 7.76 5.30 -13.16
N ILE A 6 6.68 5.69 -12.49
CA ILE A 6 6.68 5.93 -11.04
C ILE A 6 6.99 4.64 -10.29
N GLU A 7 6.36 3.53 -10.67
CA GLU A 7 6.65 2.21 -10.12
C GLU A 7 8.13 1.83 -10.31
N SER A 8 8.68 1.98 -11.51
CA SER A 8 10.10 1.71 -11.75
C SER A 8 11.01 2.60 -10.90
N ILE A 9 10.64 3.86 -10.67
CA ILE A 9 11.37 4.76 -9.77
C ILE A 9 11.24 4.29 -8.33
N LEU A 10 10.05 3.87 -7.89
CA LEU A 10 9.83 3.36 -6.55
C LEU A 10 10.60 2.05 -6.34
N ASP A 11 10.60 1.11 -7.29
CA ASP A 11 11.36 -0.14 -7.19
C ASP A 11 12.88 0.07 -7.22
N THR A 12 13.36 1.15 -7.84
CA THR A 12 14.80 1.48 -7.94
C THR A 12 15.27 2.52 -6.93
N ALA A 13 14.35 3.20 -6.23
CA ALA A 13 14.67 4.30 -5.33
C ALA A 13 15.48 3.79 -4.14
N ASP A 14 16.76 4.16 -4.18
CA ASP A 14 17.80 4.17 -3.16
C ASP A 14 17.38 3.54 -1.82
N ASN A 15 18.05 2.44 -1.46
CA ASN A 15 17.83 1.62 -0.26
C ASN A 15 17.69 2.42 1.05
N ASN A 16 18.09 3.70 1.06
CA ASN A 16 17.93 4.66 2.15
C ASN A 16 16.47 4.98 2.58
N ARG A 17 15.45 4.61 1.79
CA ARG A 17 14.02 4.81 2.15
C ARG A 17 13.19 3.53 2.23
N ALA A 18 13.84 2.36 2.31
CA ALA A 18 13.18 1.06 2.42
C ALA A 18 12.62 0.78 3.83
N PHE A 19 11.97 1.76 4.45
CA PHE A 19 11.50 1.70 5.84
C PHE A 19 10.45 0.61 6.08
N LEU A 20 9.68 0.25 5.05
CA LEU A 20 8.67 -0.80 5.14
C LEU A 20 9.28 -2.21 5.08
N SER A 21 10.61 -2.33 4.88
CA SER A 21 11.32 -3.61 5.09
C SER A 21 11.34 -4.02 6.56
N ASN A 22 11.12 -3.08 7.49
CA ASN A 22 10.96 -3.40 8.90
C ASN A 22 9.61 -4.12 9.10
N PRO A 23 9.62 -5.39 9.60
CA PRO A 23 8.41 -6.18 9.82
C PRO A 23 7.34 -5.50 10.67
N ASP A 24 7.73 -4.73 11.68
CA ASP A 24 6.80 -4.08 12.59
C ASP A 24 6.10 -2.90 11.92
N ILE A 25 6.81 -2.19 11.05
CA ILE A 25 6.24 -1.11 10.25
C ILE A 25 5.31 -1.68 9.16
N ALA A 26 5.71 -2.76 8.48
CA ALA A 26 4.86 -3.42 7.50
C ALA A 26 3.56 -3.92 8.13
N ARG A 27 3.64 -4.55 9.30
CA ARG A 27 2.48 -5.04 10.06
C ARG A 27 1.59 -3.90 10.54
N LEU A 28 2.18 -2.81 11.04
CA LEU A 28 1.47 -1.58 11.41
C LEU A 28 0.66 -1.00 10.24
N VAL A 29 1.25 -0.97 9.04
CA VAL A 29 0.54 -0.44 7.87
C VAL A 29 -0.62 -1.36 7.47
N LEU A 30 -0.39 -2.68 7.43
CA LEU A 30 -1.46 -3.65 7.14
C LEU A 30 -2.61 -3.57 8.15
N SER A 31 -2.31 -3.55 9.45
CA SER A 31 -3.35 -3.45 10.48
C SER A 31 -4.14 -2.15 10.38
N LYS A 32 -3.50 -1.05 9.95
CA LYS A 32 -4.20 0.22 9.76
C LYS A 32 -5.21 0.13 8.61
N PHE A 33 -4.92 -0.59 7.53
CA PHE A 33 -5.92 -0.83 6.48
C PHE A 33 -7.13 -1.59 7.03
N ASP A 34 -6.93 -2.66 7.81
CA ASP A 34 -8.04 -3.43 8.41
C ASP A 34 -8.88 -2.57 9.39
N GLU A 35 -8.22 -1.68 10.14
CA GLU A 35 -8.91 -0.70 10.97
C GLU A 35 -9.78 0.24 10.12
N MET A 36 -9.28 0.72 8.97
CA MET A 36 -10.05 1.60 8.08
C MET A 36 -11.25 0.89 7.45
N GLU A 37 -11.13 -0.40 7.14
CA GLU A 37 -12.27 -1.20 6.67
C GLU A 37 -13.36 -1.29 7.74
N THR A 38 -12.97 -1.52 8.98
CA THR A 38 -13.91 -1.64 10.11
C THR A 38 -14.53 -0.29 10.47
N LYS A 39 -13.69 0.76 10.57
CA LYS A 39 -14.05 2.09 11.05
C LYS A 39 -14.86 2.88 10.03
N TYR A 40 -14.50 2.78 8.75
CA TYR A 40 -15.07 3.63 7.69
C TYR A 40 -15.80 2.86 6.59
N ARG A 41 -15.90 1.53 6.71
CA ARG A 41 -16.58 0.64 5.75
C ARG A 41 -15.99 0.68 4.35
N TRP A 42 -14.75 1.14 4.21
CA TRP A 42 -13.99 0.97 2.98
C TRP A 42 -13.60 -0.50 2.79
N ARG A 43 -13.28 -0.89 1.56
CA ARG A 43 -12.75 -2.23 1.27
C ARG A 43 -11.45 -2.12 0.50
N PHE A 44 -10.42 -2.80 0.99
CA PHE A 44 -9.10 -2.92 0.40
C PHE A 44 -8.77 -4.40 0.16
N PRO A 45 -9.46 -5.06 -0.79
CA PRO A 45 -9.35 -6.52 -0.99
C PRO A 45 -7.95 -7.00 -1.40
N PHE A 46 -7.11 -6.13 -1.94
CA PHE A 46 -5.74 -6.47 -2.31
C PHE A 46 -4.79 -5.39 -1.82
N ILE A 47 -3.85 -5.78 -0.96
CA ILE A 47 -2.80 -4.92 -0.44
C ILE A 47 -1.48 -5.69 -0.50
N VAL A 48 -0.44 -5.02 -0.98
CA VAL A 48 0.95 -5.47 -0.91
C VAL A 48 1.79 -4.31 -0.41
N ILE A 49 2.50 -4.53 0.69
CA ILE A 49 3.51 -3.62 1.22
C ILE A 49 4.84 -3.99 0.56
N MET A 50 5.37 -3.09 -0.26
CA MET A 50 6.71 -3.18 -0.83
C MET A 50 7.71 -2.52 0.14
N PRO A 51 9.03 -2.77 0.03
CA PRO A 51 10.04 -2.20 0.92
C PRO A 51 9.98 -0.68 1.14
N ASN A 52 9.51 0.09 0.15
CA ASN A 52 9.46 1.56 0.20
C ASN A 52 8.11 2.19 -0.20
N HIS A 53 7.12 1.38 -0.62
CA HIS A 53 5.79 1.88 -0.99
C HIS A 53 4.70 0.80 -0.77
N VAL A 54 3.45 1.16 -1.02
CA VAL A 54 2.30 0.25 -0.88
C VAL A 54 1.50 0.23 -2.16
N HIS A 55 1.17 -0.96 -2.65
CA HIS A 55 0.15 -1.16 -3.65
C HIS A 55 -1.14 -1.61 -2.98
N CYS A 56 -2.25 -0.94 -3.28
CA CYS A 56 -3.56 -1.40 -2.85
C CYS A 56 -4.61 -1.19 -3.93
N LEU A 57 -5.60 -2.08 -3.95
CA LEU A 57 -6.84 -1.89 -4.68
C LEU A 57 -7.93 -1.59 -3.65
N CYS A 58 -8.56 -0.42 -3.77
CA CYS A 58 -9.77 -0.10 -3.03
C CYS A 58 -11.00 -0.23 -3.93
N CYS A 59 -12.11 -0.67 -3.37
CA CYS A 59 -13.40 -0.65 -4.02
C CYS A 59 -14.26 0.43 -3.40
N ASP A 60 -15.04 1.12 -4.24
CA ASP A 60 -16.09 1.98 -3.72
C ASP A 60 -17.04 1.14 -2.86
N SER A 61 -17.40 1.69 -1.72
CA SER A 61 -18.35 1.07 -0.80
C SER A 61 -19.53 2.01 -0.77
N ASP A 62 -20.67 1.57 -1.28
CA ASP A 62 -21.92 2.35 -1.27
C ASP A 62 -22.31 2.82 0.15
N ASN A 63 -21.69 2.24 1.19
CA ASN A 63 -21.87 2.56 2.60
C ASN A 63 -20.62 3.16 3.27
N ALA A 64 -19.65 3.66 2.50
CA ALA A 64 -18.46 4.32 3.04
C ALA A 64 -18.88 5.54 3.90
N LEU A 65 -18.34 5.63 5.11
CA LEU A 65 -18.71 6.69 6.06
C LEU A 65 -17.96 8.01 5.79
N VAL A 66 -16.82 7.94 5.10
CA VAL A 66 -15.99 9.10 4.77
C VAL A 66 -15.35 8.91 3.38
N SER A 67 -14.84 10.00 2.80
CA SER A 67 -14.15 9.96 1.51
C SER A 67 -12.85 9.14 1.54
N LEU A 68 -12.44 8.60 0.40
CA LEU A 68 -11.17 7.88 0.26
C LEU A 68 -9.98 8.76 0.70
N GLY A 69 -10.00 10.05 0.35
CA GLY A 69 -8.95 10.99 0.77
C GLY A 69 -8.81 11.11 2.28
N LYS A 70 -9.93 11.06 3.04
CA LYS A 70 -9.89 11.07 4.51
C LYS A 70 -9.25 9.78 5.05
N VAL A 71 -9.62 8.63 4.48
CA VAL A 71 -9.06 7.32 4.84
C VAL A 71 -7.55 7.26 4.57
N LEU A 72 -7.11 7.66 3.38
CA LEU A 72 -5.70 7.68 3.02
C LEU A 72 -4.91 8.67 3.88
N GLY A 73 -5.50 9.82 4.21
CA GLY A 73 -4.91 10.79 5.13
C GLY A 73 -4.69 10.21 6.53
N GLU A 74 -5.67 9.45 7.05
CA GLU A 74 -5.54 8.80 8.36
C GLU A 74 -4.53 7.65 8.36
N ILE A 75 -4.52 6.82 7.31
CA ILE A 75 -3.49 5.78 7.13
C ILE A 75 -2.12 6.43 7.14
N LYS A 76 -1.89 7.43 6.27
CA LYS A 76 -0.59 8.10 6.17
C LYS A 76 -0.18 8.76 7.48
N GLY A 77 -1.06 9.55 8.09
CA GLY A 77 -0.73 10.29 9.32
C GLY A 77 -0.40 9.38 10.49
N SER A 78 -1.27 8.41 10.77
CA SER A 78 -1.12 7.51 11.91
C SER A 78 0.08 6.57 11.76
N THR A 79 0.27 5.99 10.57
CA THR A 79 1.40 5.08 10.32
C THR A 79 2.72 5.84 10.26
N ALA A 80 2.77 7.05 9.68
CA ALA A 80 3.98 7.87 9.69
C ALA A 80 4.44 8.19 11.11
N PHE A 81 3.52 8.59 11.98
CA PHE A 81 3.83 8.91 13.37
C PHE A 81 4.42 7.71 14.13
N GLN A 82 3.77 6.55 14.03
CA GLN A 82 4.22 5.34 14.72
C GLN A 82 5.51 4.76 14.11
N ALA A 83 5.62 4.77 12.78
CA ALA A 83 6.83 4.30 12.09
C ALA A 83 8.05 5.17 12.43
N ASN A 84 7.90 6.49 12.47
CA ASN A 84 8.95 7.41 12.90
C ASN A 84 9.41 7.13 14.34
N ARG A 85 8.49 6.82 15.25
CA ARG A 85 8.85 6.37 16.62
C ARG A 85 9.64 5.07 16.62
N ILE A 86 9.21 4.06 15.85
CA ILE A 86 9.93 2.78 15.71
C ILE A 86 11.35 3.02 15.16
N LEU A 87 11.49 3.94 14.21
CA LEU A 87 12.78 4.26 13.58
C LEU A 87 13.65 5.24 14.39
N GLY A 88 13.13 5.84 15.47
CA GLY A 88 13.82 6.92 16.19
C GLY A 88 14.08 8.16 15.33
N LYS A 89 13.18 8.46 14.38
CA LYS A 89 13.32 9.56 13.42
C LYS A 89 12.21 10.59 13.56
N GLU A 90 12.48 11.79 13.05
CA GLU A 90 11.48 12.85 12.88
C GLU A 90 11.38 13.23 11.40
N GLY A 91 10.24 13.81 11.00
CA GLY A 91 10.02 14.30 9.64
C GLY A 91 9.08 13.43 8.79
N LYS A 92 9.17 13.58 7.46
CA LYS A 92 8.22 12.98 6.51
C LYS A 92 8.53 11.51 6.29
N PHE A 93 7.53 10.65 6.53
CA PHE A 93 7.58 9.22 6.23
C PHE A 93 6.99 8.90 4.84
N TRP A 94 5.76 9.35 4.58
CA TRP A 94 5.09 9.17 3.28
C TRP A 94 5.29 10.36 2.36
N ALA A 95 5.24 10.10 1.05
CA ALA A 95 5.05 11.16 0.06
C ALA A 95 3.70 11.87 0.26
N ALA A 96 3.64 13.17 -0.03
CA ALA A 96 2.42 13.96 0.12
C ALA A 96 1.31 13.44 -0.83
N GLU A 97 1.69 13.16 -2.07
CA GLU A 97 0.78 12.71 -3.11
C GLU A 97 0.40 11.24 -2.95
N ASN A 98 -0.84 10.92 -3.31
CA ASN A 98 -1.28 9.56 -3.56
C ASN A 98 -1.25 9.36 -5.08
N PHE A 99 -0.87 8.17 -5.53
CA PHE A 99 -1.06 7.76 -6.91
C PHE A 99 -2.26 6.84 -6.98
N ASP A 100 -3.43 7.39 -7.28
CA ASP A 100 -4.65 6.63 -7.53
C ASP A 100 -4.95 6.54 -9.04
N HIS A 101 -5.35 5.34 -9.49
CA HIS A 101 -5.80 5.11 -10.86
C HIS A 101 -7.18 4.46 -10.82
N TRP A 102 -8.21 5.19 -11.26
CA TRP A 102 -9.57 4.66 -11.29
C TRP A 102 -9.75 3.57 -12.36
N CYS A 103 -10.22 2.39 -11.95
CA CYS A 103 -10.47 1.25 -12.81
C CYS A 103 -11.95 1.16 -13.20
N ARG A 104 -12.31 1.57 -14.44
CA ARG A 104 -13.71 1.59 -14.92
C ARG A 104 -14.20 0.29 -15.57
N SER A 105 -13.36 -0.76 -15.66
CA SER A 105 -13.69 -2.00 -16.37
C SER A 105 -13.34 -3.24 -15.54
N PRO A 106 -14.21 -4.26 -15.46
CA PRO A 106 -13.93 -5.51 -14.75
C PRO A 106 -12.66 -6.24 -15.23
N LEU A 107 -12.39 -6.25 -16.54
CA LEU A 107 -11.17 -6.85 -17.10
C LEU A 107 -9.91 -6.12 -16.61
N LYS A 108 -10.01 -4.81 -16.43
CA LYS A 108 -8.92 -3.99 -15.89
C LYS A 108 -8.72 -4.25 -14.39
N VAL A 109 -9.79 -4.51 -13.64
CA VAL A 109 -9.72 -4.87 -12.22
C VAL A 109 -8.94 -6.16 -12.00
N GLU A 110 -9.24 -7.23 -12.74
CA GLU A 110 -8.51 -8.51 -12.59
C GLU A 110 -7.03 -8.37 -12.97
N SER A 111 -6.75 -7.58 -14.02
CA SER A 111 -5.37 -7.27 -14.43
C SER A 111 -4.60 -6.51 -13.35
N VAL A 112 -5.22 -5.50 -12.74
CA VAL A 112 -4.63 -4.70 -11.65
C VAL A 112 -4.41 -5.55 -10.41
N LYS A 113 -5.39 -6.38 -10.02
CA LYS A 113 -5.26 -7.33 -8.91
C LYS A 113 -4.06 -8.26 -9.11
N ARG A 114 -3.97 -8.90 -10.29
CA ARG A 114 -2.85 -9.80 -10.61
C ARG A 114 -1.52 -9.07 -10.54
N TYR A 115 -1.49 -7.85 -11.09
CA TYR A 115 -0.32 -7.00 -11.04
C TYR A 115 0.11 -6.67 -9.60
N ILE A 116 -0.82 -6.19 -8.75
CA ILE A 116 -0.55 -5.87 -7.33
C ILE A 116 0.07 -7.06 -6.61
N MET A 117 -0.54 -8.24 -6.73
CA MET A 117 -0.07 -9.45 -6.04
C MET A 117 1.28 -9.96 -6.57
N ASN A 118 1.57 -9.74 -7.86
CA ASN A 118 2.82 -10.17 -8.48
C ASN A 118 3.98 -9.19 -8.29
N ASN A 119 3.75 -7.99 -7.74
CA ASN A 119 4.82 -6.99 -7.58
C ASN A 119 6.03 -7.49 -6.76
N PRO A 120 5.87 -8.24 -5.66
CA PRO A 120 7.03 -8.80 -4.95
C PRO A 120 7.87 -9.74 -5.81
N VAL A 121 7.23 -10.50 -6.72
CA VAL A 121 7.92 -11.39 -7.68
C VAL A 121 8.62 -10.58 -8.75
N LYS A 122 7.94 -9.56 -9.31
CA LYS A 122 8.52 -8.65 -10.31
C LYS A 122 9.76 -7.93 -9.76
N ALA A 123 9.72 -7.51 -8.50
CA ALA A 123 10.84 -6.91 -7.77
C ALA A 123 11.88 -7.93 -7.29
N ARG A 124 11.72 -9.22 -7.60
CA ARG A 124 12.64 -10.33 -7.23
C ARG A 124 12.82 -10.50 -5.71
N LEU A 125 11.83 -10.10 -4.92
CA LEU A 125 11.84 -10.26 -3.47
C LEU A 125 11.46 -11.69 -3.05
N VAL A 126 10.61 -12.35 -3.85
CA VAL A 126 10.16 -13.73 -3.67
C VAL A 126 9.97 -14.43 -5.02
N SER A 127 9.94 -15.76 -5.03
CA SER A 127 9.70 -16.55 -6.25
C SER A 127 8.22 -16.70 -6.58
N LYS A 128 7.34 -16.66 -5.57
CA LYS A 128 5.88 -16.73 -5.74
C LYS A 128 5.18 -15.64 -4.94
N PRO A 129 4.03 -15.11 -5.40
CA PRO A 129 3.29 -14.08 -4.67
C PRO A 129 2.91 -14.48 -3.25
N GLU A 130 2.56 -15.75 -3.05
CA GLU A 130 2.12 -16.29 -1.79
C GLU A 130 3.20 -16.28 -0.70
N ASP A 131 4.48 -16.30 -1.10
CA ASP A 131 5.65 -16.29 -0.22
C ASP A 131 5.92 -14.90 0.37
N TRP A 132 5.30 -13.84 -0.18
CA TRP A 132 5.46 -12.49 0.37
C TRP A 132 4.61 -12.32 1.64
N PRO A 133 5.22 -12.07 2.81
CA PRO A 133 4.48 -12.01 4.07
C PRO A 133 3.68 -10.71 4.23
N TRP A 134 4.09 -9.63 3.57
CA TRP A 134 3.50 -8.30 3.73
C TRP A 134 2.40 -8.04 2.70
N ARG A 135 1.43 -8.94 2.65
CA ARG A 135 0.24 -8.85 1.80
C ARG A 135 -1.01 -9.15 2.61
N LYS A 136 -2.15 -8.61 2.18
CA LYS A 136 -3.44 -9.07 2.70
C LYS A 136 -3.75 -10.49 2.17
N PRO A 137 -4.04 -11.48 3.02
CA PRO A 137 -4.49 -12.79 2.58
C PRO A 137 -5.83 -12.66 1.84
N LYS A 138 -6.09 -13.57 0.88
CA LYS A 138 -7.41 -13.73 0.29
C LYS A 138 -8.36 -14.40 1.27
#